data_AF-A0A7S0J6U7-F1
#
_entry.id   AF-A0A7S0J6U7-F1
#
_cell.length_a   1.000
_cell.length_b   1.000
_cell.length_c   1.000
_cell.angle_alpha   90.00
_cell.angle_beta   90.00
_cell.angle_gamma   90.00
#
_symmetry.space_group_name_H-M   'P 1'
#
loop_
_entity.id
_entity.type
_entity.pdbx_description
1 polymer ?
#
loop_
_entity_poly.entity_id
_entity_poly.type
_entity_poly.pdbx_seq_one_letter_code
_entity_poly.pdbx_strand_id
1 'polypeptide(L)'
;AVLKDLGADDDAPLLEMKQYDDAASVGAVVATCKVLGVEVETGLRVFGDFFVSYVAASPHIRMVKSMGDTLQHFLQNINHLHDNLERRFQDSNFPLFKITALDGA
;
A
#
# COMPACT_ATOMS: atom_id res chain seq x y z
N ALA A 1 -16.56 9.40 -12.03
CA ALA A 1 -17.43 8.24 -11.70
C ALA A 1 -17.08 7.71 -10.31
N VAL A 2 -15.86 7.21 -10.09
CA VAL A 2 -15.42 6.70 -8.77
C VAL A 2 -15.44 7.78 -7.67
N LEU A 3 -14.84 8.96 -7.91
CA LEU A 3 -14.83 10.06 -6.92
C LEU A 3 -16.24 10.49 -6.51
N LYS A 4 -17.13 10.63 -7.49
CA LYS A 4 -18.55 10.90 -7.27
C LYS A 4 -19.24 9.84 -6.40
N ASP A 5 -18.94 8.55 -6.60
CA ASP A 5 -19.48 7.46 -5.78
C ASP A 5 -18.94 7.48 -4.33
N LEU A 6 -17.77 8.08 -4.11
CA LEU A 6 -17.17 8.28 -2.78
C LEU A 6 -17.64 9.57 -2.09
N GLY A 7 -18.46 10.38 -2.75
CA GLY A 7 -18.83 11.71 -2.26
C GLY A 7 -17.65 12.69 -2.22
N ALA A 8 -16.58 12.43 -2.99
CA ALA A 8 -15.45 13.32 -3.13
C ALA A 8 -15.65 14.24 -4.34
N ASP A 9 -15.31 15.52 -4.18
CA ASP A 9 -15.26 16.47 -5.28
C ASP A 9 -14.16 16.07 -6.29
N ASP A 10 -14.35 16.38 -7.57
CA ASP A 10 -13.36 16.05 -8.62
C ASP A 10 -11.99 16.73 -8.38
N ASP A 11 -11.98 17.82 -7.58
CA ASP A 11 -10.79 18.58 -7.21
C ASP A 11 -10.29 18.27 -5.79
N ALA A 12 -10.86 17.26 -5.12
CA ALA A 12 -10.47 16.92 -3.75
C ALA A 12 -8.96 16.58 -3.71
N PRO A 13 -8.16 17.25 -2.86
CA PRO A 13 -6.75 16.92 -2.71
C PRO A 13 -6.64 15.60 -1.94
N LEU A 14 -6.80 14.49 -2.66
CA LEU A 14 -6.53 13.12 -2.20
C LEU A 14 -5.02 12.84 -2.05
N LEU A 15 -4.18 13.85 -2.30
CA LEU A 15 -2.72 13.78 -2.35
C LEU A 15 -2.04 14.63 -1.26
N GLU A 16 -2.80 15.17 -0.32
CA GLU A 16 -2.19 15.73 0.89
C GLU A 16 -1.64 14.60 1.75
N MET A 17 -0.48 14.81 2.39
CA MET A 17 0.13 13.87 3.36
C MET A 17 -0.67 13.88 4.68
N LYS A 18 -1.97 13.61 4.59
CA LYS A 18 -2.92 13.51 5.70
C LYS A 18 -3.47 12.10 5.77
N GLN A 19 -3.87 11.72 6.96
CA GLN A 19 -4.53 10.45 7.18
C GLN A 19 -6.01 10.53 6.80
N TYR A 20 -6.51 9.41 6.27
CA TYR A 20 -7.91 9.21 5.95
C TYR A 20 -8.40 7.95 6.67
N ASP A 21 -9.70 7.87 6.90
CA ASP A 21 -10.34 6.65 7.39
C ASP A 21 -10.14 5.51 6.38
N ASP A 22 -9.88 4.29 6.87
CA ASP A 22 -9.71 3.10 6.04
C ASP A 22 -10.89 2.88 5.09
N ALA A 23 -12.11 3.26 5.52
CA ALA A 23 -13.32 3.20 4.70
C ALA A 23 -13.21 4.01 3.41
N ALA A 24 -12.43 5.09 3.38
CA ALA A 24 -12.20 5.87 2.16
C ALA A 24 -11.41 5.06 1.13
N SER A 25 -10.29 4.45 1.54
CA SER A 25 -9.44 3.62 0.67
C SER A 25 -10.18 2.36 0.21
N VAL A 26 -10.85 1.67 1.13
CA VAL A 26 -11.65 0.47 0.81
C VAL A 26 -12.80 0.83 -0.12
N GLY A 27 -13.52 1.91 0.18
CA GLY A 27 -14.60 2.42 -0.66
C GLY A 27 -14.11 2.73 -2.07
N ALA A 28 -12.93 3.35 -2.21
CA ALA A 28 -12.36 3.69 -3.52
C ALA A 28 -12.06 2.45 -4.36
N VAL A 29 -11.50 1.41 -3.75
CA VAL A 29 -11.27 0.13 -4.42
C VAL A 29 -12.60 -0.49 -4.86
N VAL A 30 -13.59 -0.56 -3.96
CA VAL A 30 -14.90 -1.16 -4.26
C VAL A 30 -15.62 -0.41 -5.38
N ALA A 31 -15.68 0.91 -5.32
CA ALA A 31 -16.31 1.75 -6.34
C ALA A 31 -15.58 1.61 -7.70
N THR A 32 -14.25 1.58 -7.69
CA THR A 32 -13.44 1.36 -8.90
C THR A 32 -13.73 0.00 -9.52
N CYS A 33 -13.73 -1.06 -8.72
CA CYS A 33 -13.99 -2.43 -9.19
C CYS A 33 -15.40 -2.56 -9.78
N LYS A 34 -16.40 -1.94 -9.13
CA LYS A 34 -17.78 -1.87 -9.64
C LYS A 34 -17.87 -1.17 -10.99
N VAL A 35 -17.22 -0.02 -11.16
CA VAL A 35 -17.22 0.72 -12.43
C VAL A 35 -16.52 -0.05 -13.55
N LEU A 36 -15.44 -0.76 -13.22
CA LEU A 36 -14.66 -1.55 -14.18
C LEU A 36 -15.23 -2.96 -14.44
N GLY A 37 -16.19 -3.42 -13.63
CA GLY A 37 -16.77 -4.75 -13.76
C GLY A 37 -15.81 -5.89 -13.39
N VAL A 38 -14.95 -5.68 -12.39
CA VAL A 38 -13.94 -6.65 -11.93
C VAL A 38 -14.16 -7.03 -10.46
N GLU A 39 -13.66 -8.19 -10.06
CA GLU A 39 -13.68 -8.62 -8.66
C GLU A 39 -12.77 -7.75 -7.79
N VAL A 40 -13.19 -7.48 -6.55
CA VAL A 40 -12.42 -6.65 -5.59
C VAL A 40 -11.05 -7.25 -5.30
N GLU A 41 -10.96 -8.59 -5.19
CA GLU A 41 -9.68 -9.30 -5.03
C GLU A 41 -8.72 -9.01 -6.20
N THR A 42 -9.24 -8.99 -7.43
CA THR A 42 -8.44 -8.67 -8.63
C THR A 42 -7.97 -7.22 -8.57
N GLY A 43 -8.85 -6.30 -8.18
CA GLY A 43 -8.50 -4.89 -8.00
C GLY A 43 -7.39 -4.69 -6.97
N LEU A 44 -7.47 -5.34 -5.81
CA LEU A 44 -6.44 -5.26 -4.76
C LEU A 44 -5.10 -5.86 -5.21
N ARG A 45 -5.12 -6.97 -5.97
CA ARG A 45 -3.90 -7.56 -6.52
C ARG A 45 -3.20 -6.60 -7.48
N VAL A 46 -3.95 -6.03 -8.43
CA VAL A 46 -3.42 -5.05 -9.39
C VAL A 46 -2.91 -3.79 -8.68
N PHE A 47 -3.62 -3.34 -7.64
CA PHE A 47 -3.16 -2.21 -6.83
C PHE A 47 -1.82 -2.49 -6.14
N GLY A 48 -1.63 -3.70 -5.57
CA GLY A 48 -0.36 -4.11 -4.98
C GLY A 48 0.80 -4.11 -5.99
N ASP A 49 0.59 -4.66 -7.18
CA ASP A 49 1.58 -4.68 -8.26
C ASP A 49 1.95 -3.25 -8.72
N PHE A 50 0.93 -2.40 -8.85
CA PHE A 50 1.12 -0.97 -9.15
C PHE A 50 1.91 -0.29 -8.03
N PHE A 51 1.58 -0.53 -6.76
CA PHE A 51 2.25 0.11 -5.62
C PHE A 51 3.76 -0.19 -5.60
N VAL A 52 4.15 -1.45 -5.81
CA VAL A 52 5.57 -1.82 -5.90
C VAL A 52 6.26 -1.09 -7.04
N SER A 53 5.64 -1.05 -8.22
CA SER A 53 6.16 -0.37 -9.41
C SER A 53 6.27 1.14 -9.21
N TYR A 54 5.26 1.75 -8.58
CA TYR A 54 5.20 3.16 -8.24
C TYR A 54 6.33 3.54 -7.26
N VAL A 55 6.50 2.77 -6.19
CA VAL A 55 7.59 3.00 -5.23
C VAL A 55 8.95 2.83 -5.90
N ALA A 56 9.10 1.85 -6.80
CA ALA A 56 10.33 1.62 -7.56
C ALA A 56 10.71 2.77 -8.50
N ALA A 57 9.71 3.45 -9.08
CA ALA A 57 9.91 4.64 -9.91
C ALA A 57 10.09 5.93 -9.08
N SER A 58 9.80 5.90 -7.78
CA SER A 58 9.86 7.07 -6.90
C SER A 58 11.23 7.23 -6.20
N PRO A 59 11.53 8.40 -5.62
CA PRO A 59 12.70 8.58 -4.76
C PRO A 59 12.74 7.65 -3.53
N HIS A 60 11.61 7.06 -3.14
CA HIS A 60 11.52 6.13 -2.00
C HIS A 60 12.12 4.75 -2.28
N ILE A 61 12.47 4.43 -3.53
CA ILE A 61 13.15 3.18 -3.88
C ILE A 61 14.43 2.94 -3.07
N ARG A 62 15.11 4.01 -2.62
CA ARG A 62 16.29 3.88 -1.74
C ARG A 62 15.96 3.22 -0.41
N MET A 63 14.78 3.49 0.16
CA MET A 63 14.33 2.86 1.40
C MET A 63 14.06 1.37 1.18
N VAL A 64 13.36 1.03 0.10
CA VAL A 64 13.08 -0.37 -0.27
C VAL A 64 14.37 -1.15 -0.51
N LYS A 65 15.33 -0.60 -1.27
CA LYS A 65 16.62 -1.25 -1.54
C LYS A 65 17.47 -1.45 -0.28
N SER A 66 17.27 -0.66 0.77
CA SER A 66 18.00 -0.85 2.04
C SER A 66 17.51 -2.06 2.83
N MET A 67 16.37 -2.66 2.46
CA MET A 67 15.83 -3.86 3.13
C MET A 67 16.42 -5.17 2.60
N GLY A 68 17.26 -5.13 1.57
CA GLY A 68 17.93 -6.29 1.00
C GLY A 68 17.84 -6.37 -0.52
N ASP A 69 18.59 -7.31 -1.07
CA ASP A 69 18.74 -7.59 -2.49
C ASP A 69 18.01 -8.88 -2.95
N THR A 70 17.46 -9.64 -2.01
CA THR A 70 16.62 -10.81 -2.26
C THR A 70 15.24 -10.62 -1.63
N LEU A 71 14.23 -11.35 -2.13
CA LEU A 71 12.89 -11.35 -1.54
C LEU A 71 12.92 -11.76 -0.06
N GLN A 72 13.75 -12.76 0.28
CA GLN A 72 13.88 -13.23 1.66
C GLN A 72 14.40 -12.12 2.58
N HIS A 73 15.51 -11.46 2.21
CA HIS A 73 16.04 -10.35 2.99
C HIS A 73 15.03 -9.22 3.11
N PHE A 74 14.36 -8.86 2.00
CA PHE A 74 13.33 -7.82 2.00
C PHE A 74 12.22 -8.15 3.01
N LEU A 75 11.65 -9.36 2.97
CA LEU A 75 10.58 -9.79 3.87
C LEU A 75 11.03 -9.84 5.34
N GLN A 76 12.28 -10.22 5.61
CA GLN A 76 12.83 -10.23 6.97
C GLN A 76 13.03 -8.82 7.53
N ASN A 77 13.30 -7.84 6.66
CA ASN A 77 13.66 -6.48 7.08
C ASN A 77 12.51 -5.46 6.93
N ILE A 78 11.42 -5.77 6.22
CA ILE A 78 10.35 -4.80 5.91
C ILE A 78 9.74 -4.14 7.15
N ASN A 79 9.71 -4.83 8.29
CA ASN A 79 9.25 -4.24 9.55
C ASN A 79 10.13 -3.04 9.96
N HIS A 80 11.45 -3.09 9.75
CA HIS A 80 12.34 -1.95 10.02
C HIS A 80 12.02 -0.73 9.14
N LEU A 81 11.57 -0.95 7.91
CA LEU A 81 11.10 0.14 7.05
C LEU A 81 9.84 0.77 7.66
N HIS A 82 8.88 -0.04 8.11
CA HIS A 82 7.66 0.45 8.75
C HIS A 82 7.91 1.15 10.08
N ASP A 83 8.76 0.59 10.96
CA ASP A 83 9.20 1.22 12.22
C ASP A 83 9.83 2.61 11.96
N ASN A 84 10.56 2.75 10.85
CA ASN A 84 11.16 4.02 10.46
C ASN A 84 10.13 5.05 9.99
N LEU A 85 9.05 4.60 9.33
CA LEU A 85 7.97 5.46 8.87
C LEU A 85 7.08 5.90 10.03
N GLU A 86 6.81 5.02 10.99
CA GLU A 86 5.96 5.31 12.17
C GLU A 86 6.47 6.51 12.98
N ARG A 87 7.78 6.73 13.04
CA ARG A 87 8.36 7.92 13.70
C ARG A 87 7.91 9.25 13.08
N ARG A 88 7.54 9.26 11.80
CA ARG A 88 7.08 10.44 11.05
C ARG A 88 5.57 10.46 10.87
N PHE A 89 4.92 9.31 10.89
CA PHE A 89 3.49 9.13 10.69
C PHE A 89 2.87 8.44 11.91
N GLN A 90 2.83 9.15 13.04
CA GLN A 90 2.50 8.59 14.35
C GLN A 90 1.08 8.00 14.46
N ASP A 91 0.17 8.50 13.64
CA ASP A 91 -1.23 8.04 13.62
C ASP A 91 -1.44 6.87 12.64
N SER A 92 -0.40 6.46 11.90
CA SER A 92 -0.48 5.36 10.93
C SER A 92 -0.35 3.99 11.60
N ASN A 93 -1.14 3.03 11.12
CA ASN A 93 -1.08 1.63 11.53
C ASN A 93 -0.34 0.81 10.45
N PHE A 94 0.92 0.46 10.70
CA PHE A 94 1.72 -0.32 9.75
C PHE A 94 1.58 -1.83 9.97
N PRO A 95 1.64 -2.65 8.89
CA PRO A 95 1.58 -4.10 9.01
C PRO A 95 2.87 -4.69 9.60
N LEU A 96 2.72 -5.74 10.39
CA LEU A 96 3.80 -6.55 10.95
C LEU A 96 3.93 -7.89 10.20
N PHE A 97 5.08 -8.14 9.60
CA PHE A 97 5.38 -9.38 8.91
C PHE A 97 6.20 -10.32 9.80
N LYS A 98 5.70 -11.53 10.06
CA LYS A 98 6.45 -12.59 10.74
C LYS A 98 6.90 -13.63 9.73
N ILE A 99 8.21 -13.81 9.59
CA ILE A 99 8.81 -14.78 8.67
C ILE A 99 9.29 -15.99 9.46
N THR A 100 8.85 -17.18 9.05
CA THR A 100 9.28 -18.46 9.63
C THR A 100 9.79 -19.35 8.51
N ALA A 101 10.92 -20.00 8.71
CA ALA A 101 11.37 -21.04 7.78
C ALA A 101 10.39 -22.22 7.83
N LEU A 102 10.10 -22.81 6.68
CA LEU A 102 9.41 -24.09 6.62
C LEU A 102 10.50 -25.15 6.76
N ASP A 103 10.54 -25.86 7.89
CA ASP A 103 11.46 -26.97 8.06
C ASP A 103 11.11 -28.09 7.06
N GLY A 104 12.04 -28.46 6.18
CA GLY A 104 11.95 -29.67 5.34
C GLY A 104 11.53 -29.52 3.88
N ALA A 105 11.93 -28.45 3.18
CA ALA A 105 11.91 -28.41 1.71
C ALA A 105 13.27 -28.81 1.11
#